data_AF-A0A926CDS5-F1
#
_entry.id   AF-A0A926CDS5-F1
#
_cell.length_a   1.000
_cell.length_b   1.000
_cell.length_c   1.000
_cell.angle_alpha   90.00
_cell.angle_beta   90.00
_cell.angle_gamma   90.00
#
_symmetry.space_group_name_H-M   'P 1'
#
loop_
_entity.id
_entity.type
_entity.pdbx_description
1 polymer ?
#
loop_
_entity_poly.entity_id
_entity_poly.type
_entity_poly.pdbx_seq_one_letter_code
_entity_poly.pdbx_strand_id
1 'polypeptide(L)' 'MPSPVPGMDPYLEDPAVWPDVHQRFITYLSDEMQQYLRPQYSARIGERIYLIDSLR' A
#
# COMPACT_ATOMS: atom_id res chain seq x y z
N MET A 1 11.03 10.10 17.16
CA MET A 1 10.48 11.40 16.69
C MET A 1 9.11 11.12 16.09
N PRO A 2 8.12 12.01 16.27
CA PRO A 2 6.73 11.70 15.98
C PRO A 2 6.50 11.65 14.47
N SER A 3 5.92 10.56 13.97
CA SER A 3 5.36 10.52 12.60
C SER A 3 3.84 10.52 12.67
N PRO A 4 3.20 11.61 12.20
CA PRO A 4 1.81 11.64 11.75
C PRO A 4 1.76 11.72 10.21
N VAL A 5 2.85 11.28 9.55
CA VAL A 5 3.10 11.09 8.11
C VAL A 5 3.31 12.38 7.29
N PRO A 6 4.57 12.85 7.19
CA PRO A 6 5.26 12.77 5.88
C PRO A 6 6.65 12.10 5.95
N GLY A 7 6.81 10.99 5.21
CA GLY A 7 7.94 10.03 5.28
C GLY A 7 7.79 9.16 6.54
N MET A 8 7.49 7.87 6.40
CA MET A 8 7.15 6.99 7.51
C MET A 8 8.28 6.86 8.55
N ASP A 9 7.99 6.15 9.66
CA ASP A 9 8.98 5.83 10.71
C ASP A 9 10.36 5.53 10.09
N PRO A 10 11.38 6.37 10.35
CA PRO A 10 12.71 6.23 9.75
C PRO A 10 13.34 4.86 10.01
N TYR A 11 12.93 4.18 11.07
CA TYR A 11 13.39 2.84 11.36
C TYR A 11 12.85 1.81 10.36
N LEU A 12 11.59 1.93 9.93
CA LEU A 12 10.96 1.01 9.00
C LEU A 12 11.29 1.32 7.53
N GLU A 13 11.76 2.53 7.24
CA GLU A 13 12.18 2.95 5.91
C GLU A 13 13.68 2.71 5.63
N ASP A 14 14.49 2.28 6.63
CA ASP A 14 15.91 1.96 6.42
C ASP A 14 16.08 0.65 5.62
N PRO A 15 16.53 0.70 4.35
CA PRO A 15 16.65 -0.50 3.52
C PRO A 15 17.73 -1.46 4.00
N ALA A 16 18.70 -1.00 4.79
CA ALA A 16 19.75 -1.85 5.36
C ALA A 16 19.22 -2.72 6.50
N VAL A 17 18.15 -2.28 7.18
CA VAL A 17 17.54 -3.00 8.30
C VAL A 17 16.30 -3.77 7.85
N TRP A 18 15.52 -3.20 6.94
CA TRP A 18 14.19 -3.70 6.55
C TRP A 18 13.95 -3.67 5.03
N PRO A 19 14.75 -4.38 4.22
CA PRO A 19 14.69 -4.30 2.76
C PRO A 19 13.33 -4.74 2.18
N ASP A 20 12.59 -5.58 2.90
CA ASP A 20 11.35 -6.23 2.44
C ASP A 20 10.09 -5.72 3.17
N VAL A 21 10.21 -4.80 4.14
CA VAL A 21 9.07 -4.39 5.00
C VAL A 21 7.93 -3.83 4.16
N HIS A 22 8.20 -2.91 3.24
CA HIS A 22 7.15 -2.31 2.42
C HIS A 22 6.42 -3.35 1.58
N GLN A 23 7.16 -4.25 0.93
CA GLN A 23 6.57 -5.29 0.10
C GLN A 23 5.67 -6.21 0.94
N ARG A 24 6.18 -6.71 2.07
CA ARG A 24 5.43 -7.63 2.94
C ARG A 24 4.24 -6.96 3.60
N PHE A 25 4.41 -5.71 4.05
CA PHE A 25 3.33 -4.93 4.65
C PHE A 25 2.19 -4.73 3.65
N ILE A 26 2.50 -4.32 2.41
CA ILE A 26 1.49 -4.15 1.35
C ILE A 26 0.82 -5.49 1.02
N THR A 27 1.58 -6.59 0.91
CA THR A 27 1.03 -7.93 0.66
C THR A 27 0.03 -8.34 1.74
N TYR A 28 0.44 -8.33 3.01
CA TYR A 28 -0.45 -8.77 4.08
C TYR A 28 -1.63 -7.82 4.31
N LEU A 29 -1.43 -6.51 4.14
CA LEU A 29 -2.52 -5.56 4.21
C LEU A 29 -3.56 -5.81 3.10
N SER A 30 -3.12 -6.14 1.89
CA SER A 30 -4.03 -6.50 0.79
C SER A 30 -4.86 -7.75 1.13
N ASP A 31 -4.22 -8.77 1.68
CA ASP A 31 -4.89 -10.02 2.07
C ASP A 31 -5.89 -9.79 3.20
N GLU A 32 -5.52 -9.01 4.23
CA GLU A 32 -6.42 -8.64 5.32
C GLU A 32 -7.60 -7.81 4.81
N MET A 33 -7.35 -6.78 3.98
CA MET A 33 -8.41 -5.98 3.39
C MET A 33 -9.39 -6.82 2.58
N GLN A 34 -8.91 -7.81 1.83
CA GLN A 34 -9.74 -8.67 0.99
C GLN A 34 -10.83 -9.41 1.79
N GLN A 35 -10.58 -9.71 3.07
CA GLN A 35 -11.56 -10.36 3.97
C GLN A 35 -12.76 -9.45 4.27
N TYR A 36 -12.57 -8.14 4.23
CA TYR A 36 -13.61 -7.14 4.53
C TYR A 36 -14.28 -6.56 3.28
N LEU A 37 -13.74 -6.83 2.09
CA LEU A 37 -14.32 -6.38 0.83
C LEU A 37 -15.56 -7.19 0.45
N ARG A 38 -16.55 -6.55 -0.18
CA ARG A 38 -17.70 -7.27 -0.75
C ARG A 38 -17.24 -8.15 -1.92
N PRO A 39 -17.95 -9.24 -2.26
CA PRO A 39 -17.52 -10.21 -3.28
C PRO A 39 -17.21 -9.65 -4.68
N GLN A 40 -17.67 -8.43 -4.97
CA GLN A 40 -17.46 -7.76 -6.26
C GLN A 40 -16.18 -6.92 -6.30
N TYR A 41 -15.46 -6.80 -5.19
CA TYR A 41 -14.25 -6.00 -5.07
C TYR A 41 -13.04 -6.88 -4.76
N SER A 42 -11.90 -6.51 -5.34
CA SER A 42 -10.62 -7.18 -5.11
C SER A 42 -9.57 -6.16 -4.66
N ALA A 43 -8.85 -6.49 -3.59
CA ALA A 43 -7.67 -5.75 -3.17
C ALA A 43 -6.50 -6.16 -4.07
N ARG A 44 -6.02 -5.21 -4.87
CA ARG A 44 -4.93 -5.43 -5.83
C ARG A 44 -3.73 -4.56 -5.51
N ILE A 45 -2.54 -5.12 -5.75
CA ILE A 45 -1.25 -4.47 -5.52
C ILE A 45 -0.61 -4.14 -6.88
N GLY A 46 0.04 -2.98 -7.00
CA GLY A 46 0.86 -2.64 -8.17
C GLY A 46 0.09 -2.22 -9.42
N GLU A 47 -1.22 -1.97 -9.31
CA GLU A 47 -2.04 -1.48 -10.44
C GLU A 47 -1.74 0.01 -10.70
N ARG A 48 -1.43 0.34 -11.96
CA ARG A 48 -1.29 1.73 -12.41
C ARG A 48 -2.53 2.14 -13.18
N ILE A 49 -3.44 2.85 -12.50
CA ILE A 49 -4.69 3.32 -13.09
C ILE A 49 -4.43 4.66 -13.78
N TYR A 50 -4.71 4.73 -15.08
CA TYR A 50 -4.71 5.97 -15.83
C TYR A 50 -6.15 6.46 -15.95
N LEU A 51 -6.46 7.55 -15.26
CA LEU A 51 -7.73 8.23 -15.39
C LEU A 51 -7.65 9.10 -16.65
N ILE A 52 -8.27 8.64 -17.73
CA ILE A 52 -8.48 9.49 -18.91
C ILE A 52 -9.75 10.27 -18.62
N ASP A 53 -9.59 11.57 -18.39
CA ASP A 53 -10.73 12.46 -18.28
C ASP A 53 -11.45 12.48 -19.63
N SER A 54 -12.65 11.94 -19.69
CA SER A 54 -13.47 11.98 -20.89
C SER A 54 -13.90 13.43 -21.09
N LEU A 55 -13.15 14.15 -21.93
CA LEU A 55 -13.47 15.49 -22.41
C LEU A 55 -14.96 15.53 -22.81
N ARG A 56 -15.72 16.33 -22.06
CA ARG A 56 -17.07 16.75 -22.40
C ARG A 56 -17.02 17.82 -23.48
#